data_AF-A0A9Q5GAD3-F1
#
_entry.id   AF-A0A9Q5GAD3-F1
#
_cell.length_a   1.000
_cell.length_b   1.000
_cell.length_c   1.000
_cell.angle_alpha   90.00
_cell.angle_beta   90.00
_cell.angle_gamma   90.00
#
_symmetry.space_group_name_H-M   'P 1'
#
loop_
_entity.id
_entity.type
_entity.pdbx_description
1 polymer ?
#
loop_
_entity_poly.entity_id
_entity_poly.type
_entity_poly.pdbx_seq_one_letter_code
_entity_poly.pdbx_strand_id
1 'polypeptide(L)'
;MLAQGIPFIHAGQESLGTKGGNDNSYNSAVEVNEINWERVKQNKDLVDYFKQLVNLRKGQSVFRQNDYASIARTIKVLSSGTNGIFAFEYDTKGQKMYVAFNVNDKIAK
;
A
#
# COMPACT_ATOMS: atom_id res chain seq x y z
N MET A 1 2.37 -0.82 2.11
CA MET A 1 2.66 -2.14 1.50
C MET A 1 4.05 -2.27 0.91
N LEU A 2 4.54 -1.31 0.11
CA LEU A 2 5.82 -1.43 -0.60
C LEU A 2 6.98 -0.69 0.08
N ALA A 3 6.71 0.10 1.12
CA ALA A 3 7.74 0.71 1.96
C ALA A 3 8.45 -0.34 2.86
N GLN A 4 9.62 0.01 3.36
CA GLN A 4 10.29 -0.73 4.45
C GLN A 4 9.50 -0.60 5.77
N GLY A 5 9.74 -1.52 6.71
CA GLY A 5 9.05 -1.55 8.01
C GLY A 5 7.86 -2.51 8.07
N ILE A 6 6.91 -2.26 8.97
CA ILE A 6 5.75 -3.13 9.22
C ILE A 6 4.50 -2.45 8.65
N PRO A 7 3.89 -2.99 7.57
CA PRO A 7 2.63 -2.45 7.09
C PRO A 7 1.49 -2.84 8.03
N PHE A 8 0.62 -1.88 8.31
CA PHE A 8 -0.64 -2.07 9.03
C PHE A 8 -1.80 -1.64 8.13
N ILE A 9 -2.92 -2.36 8.19
CA ILE A 9 -4.12 -2.07 7.40
C ILE A 9 -5.30 -2.13 8.37
N HIS A 10 -6.12 -1.10 8.34
CA HIS A 10 -7.37 -1.10 9.10
C HIS A 10 -8.39 -2.00 8.40
N ALA A 11 -9.14 -2.83 9.15
CA ALA A 11 -10.15 -3.70 8.58
C ALA A 11 -11.20 -2.89 7.78
N GLY A 12 -11.53 -3.33 6.57
CA GLY A 12 -12.43 -2.64 5.66
C GLY A 12 -11.76 -1.59 4.77
N GLN A 13 -10.50 -1.20 5.01
CA GLN A 13 -9.79 -0.26 4.11
C GLN A 13 -9.65 -0.84 2.69
N GLU A 14 -9.47 -2.16 2.58
CA GLU A 14 -9.41 -2.92 1.34
C GLU A 14 -10.71 -2.90 0.51
N SER A 15 -11.82 -2.47 1.12
CA SER A 15 -13.14 -2.38 0.49
C SER A 15 -13.76 -0.99 0.60
N LEU A 16 -12.94 0.04 0.79
CA LEU A 16 -13.38 1.44 0.97
C LEU A 16 -14.35 1.62 2.15
N GLY A 17 -14.16 0.89 3.25
CA GLY A 17 -14.97 0.99 4.47
C GLY A 17 -15.12 2.43 4.95
N THR A 18 -16.31 2.78 5.43
CA THR A 18 -16.67 4.15 5.80
C THR A 18 -17.41 4.16 7.12
N LYS A 19 -17.18 5.21 7.91
CA LYS A 19 -17.93 5.52 9.14
C LYS A 19 -18.87 6.71 8.95
N GLY A 20 -19.22 7.04 7.70
CA GLY A 20 -20.12 8.15 7.36
C GLY A 20 -19.57 9.53 7.73
N GLY A 21 -18.25 9.70 7.78
CA GLY A 21 -17.60 10.95 8.22
C GLY A 21 -17.48 11.09 9.73
N ASN A 22 -17.73 10.03 10.51
CA ASN A 22 -17.49 10.03 11.94
C ASN A 22 -15.99 9.77 12.26
N ASP A 23 -15.31 10.81 12.73
CA ASP A 23 -13.88 10.79 13.04
C ASP A 23 -13.55 10.09 14.38
N ASN A 24 -14.52 9.92 15.28
CA ASN A 24 -14.33 9.25 16.57
C ASN A 24 -15.55 8.43 17.00
N SER A 25 -15.58 7.18 16.55
CA SER A 25 -16.73 6.28 16.63
C SER A 25 -16.64 5.28 17.80
N TYR A 26 -15.84 5.57 18.83
CA TYR A 26 -15.58 4.65 19.95
C TYR A 26 -16.86 4.15 20.66
N ASN A 27 -17.92 4.97 20.68
CA ASN A 27 -19.22 4.68 21.29
C ASN A 27 -20.40 4.76 20.29
N SER A 28 -20.11 4.77 18.99
CA SER A 28 -21.15 4.85 17.96
C SER A 28 -21.87 3.51 17.79
N ALA A 29 -23.07 3.57 17.21
CA ALA A 29 -23.90 2.41 16.95
C ALA A 29 -23.21 1.39 16.03
N VAL A 30 -23.68 0.14 16.04
CA VAL A 30 -23.07 -0.97 15.29
C VAL A 30 -23.05 -0.69 13.79
N GLU A 31 -24.08 -0.04 13.27
CA GLU A 31 -24.24 0.32 11.86
C GLU A 31 -23.14 1.28 11.37
N VAL A 32 -22.49 2.01 12.28
CA VAL A 32 -21.35 2.91 11.98
C VAL A 32 -20.01 2.15 11.98
N ASN A 33 -19.87 1.12 12.81
CA ASN A 33 -18.60 0.44 13.08
C ASN A 33 -18.49 -0.95 12.45
N GLU A 34 -19.60 -1.53 12.00
CA GLU A 34 -19.62 -2.87 11.43
C GLU A 34 -18.83 -2.97 10.13
N ILE A 35 -18.35 -4.18 9.85
CA ILE A 35 -17.80 -4.49 8.54
C ILE A 35 -19.00 -4.71 7.60
N ASN A 36 -19.21 -3.75 6.70
CA ASN A 36 -20.23 -3.88 5.66
C ASN A 36 -19.78 -4.91 4.60
N TRP A 37 -20.21 -6.16 4.76
CA TRP A 37 -19.87 -7.27 3.87
C TRP A 37 -20.42 -7.12 2.45
N GLU A 38 -21.54 -6.42 2.27
CA GLU A 38 -22.06 -6.11 0.94
C GLU A 38 -21.11 -5.17 0.20
N ARG A 39 -20.52 -4.19 0.90
CA ARG A 39 -19.47 -3.34 0.34
C ARG A 39 -18.19 -4.11 0.02
N VAL A 40 -17.81 -5.10 0.84
CA VAL A 40 -16.68 -6.02 0.53
C VAL A 40 -16.94 -6.76 -0.78
N LYS A 41 -18.16 -7.26 -0.98
CA LYS A 41 -18.57 -7.94 -2.21
C LYS A 41 -18.56 -7.00 -3.41
N GLN A 42 -19.09 -5.78 -3.27
CA GLN A 42 -19.12 -4.76 -4.32
C GLN A 42 -17.74 -4.29 -4.74
N ASN A 43 -16.77 -4.24 -3.81
CA ASN A 43 -15.40 -3.78 -4.05
C ASN A 43 -14.40 -4.94 -4.13
N LYS A 44 -14.85 -6.13 -4.58
CA LYS A 44 -14.02 -7.33 -4.64
C LYS A 44 -12.70 -7.14 -5.40
N ASP A 45 -12.71 -6.36 -6.47
CA ASP A 45 -11.50 -6.09 -7.25
C ASP A 45 -10.45 -5.33 -6.43
N LEU A 46 -10.88 -4.39 -5.59
CA LEU A 46 -9.98 -3.68 -4.68
C LEU A 46 -9.44 -4.60 -3.58
N VAL A 47 -10.31 -5.47 -3.04
CA VAL A 47 -9.90 -6.49 -2.07
C VAL A 47 -8.83 -7.40 -2.67
N ASP A 48 -9.03 -7.84 -3.92
CA ASP A 48 -8.09 -8.70 -4.62
C ASP A 48 -6.80 -7.94 -4.99
N TYR A 49 -6.87 -6.64 -5.30
CA TYR A 49 -5.68 -5.78 -5.44
C TYR A 49 -4.87 -5.71 -4.14
N PHE A 50 -5.50 -5.53 -2.98
CA PHE A 50 -4.82 -5.58 -1.68
C PHE A 50 -4.16 -6.94 -1.43
N LYS A 51 -4.84 -8.06 -1.76
CA LYS A 51 -4.24 -9.41 -1.68
C LYS A 51 -3.01 -9.55 -2.57
N GLN A 52 -3.06 -9.03 -3.80
CA GLN A 52 -1.92 -9.02 -4.70
C GLN A 52 -0.74 -8.23 -4.12
N LEU A 53 -0.97 -7.07 -3.50
CA LEU A 53 0.08 -6.31 -2.81
C LEU A 53 0.68 -7.06 -1.61
N VAL A 54 -0.16 -7.75 -0.82
CA VAL A 54 0.33 -8.63 0.28
C VAL A 54 1.20 -9.74 -0.29
N ASN A 55 0.74 -10.42 -1.33
CA ASN A 55 1.46 -11.53 -1.95
C ASN A 55 2.78 -11.06 -2.59
N LEU A 56 2.78 -9.90 -3.23
CA LEU A 56 3.99 -9.25 -3.75
C LEU A 56 4.99 -9.00 -2.63
N ARG A 57 4.57 -8.39 -1.51
CA ARG A 57 5.45 -8.15 -0.35
C ARG A 57 5.98 -9.45 0.26
N LYS A 58 5.15 -10.49 0.32
CA LYS A 58 5.56 -11.81 0.83
C LYS A 58 6.57 -12.47 -0.09
N GLY A 59 6.36 -12.43 -1.40
CA GLY A 59 7.23 -13.04 -2.41
C GLY A 59 8.56 -12.30 -2.61
N GLN A 60 8.62 -11.01 -2.28
CA GLN A 60 9.79 -10.16 -2.51
C GLN A 60 10.40 -9.70 -1.17
N SER A 61 11.48 -10.35 -0.74
CA SER A 61 12.18 -10.03 0.52
C SER A 61 12.74 -8.61 0.55
N VAL A 62 12.94 -8.00 -0.62
CA VAL A 62 13.47 -6.64 -0.75
C VAL A 62 12.60 -5.59 -0.05
N PHE A 63 11.30 -5.84 0.14
CA PHE A 63 10.40 -4.92 0.84
C PHE A 63 10.40 -5.06 2.37
N ARG A 64 11.14 -6.04 2.91
CA ARG A 64 11.12 -6.44 4.33
C ARG A 64 12.52 -6.55 4.92
N GLN A 65 13.43 -5.66 4.54
CA GLN A 65 14.77 -5.61 5.12
C GLN A 65 14.67 -5.19 6.59
N ASN A 66 15.56 -5.73 7.45
CA ASN A 66 15.53 -5.55 8.90
C ASN A 66 16.71 -4.73 9.44
N ASP A 67 17.60 -4.24 8.58
CA ASP A 67 18.74 -3.40 8.96
C ASP A 67 18.95 -2.23 7.99
N TYR A 68 19.45 -1.12 8.52
CA TYR A 68 19.65 0.12 7.76
C TYR A 68 20.74 0.01 6.68
N ALA A 69 21.80 -0.76 6.93
CA ALA A 69 22.90 -0.89 5.99
C ALA A 69 22.48 -1.65 4.72
N SER A 70 21.63 -2.68 4.85
CA SER A 70 21.01 -3.37 3.72
C SER A 70 20.08 -2.43 2.95
N ILE A 71 19.19 -1.72 3.64
CA ILE A 71 18.26 -0.76 3.03
C ILE A 71 19.03 0.28 2.18
N ALA A 72 20.09 0.86 2.73
CA ALA A 72 20.90 1.88 2.06
C ALA A 72 21.65 1.35 0.81
N ARG A 73 22.00 0.06 0.79
CA ARG A 73 22.66 -0.59 -0.37
C ARG A 73 21.67 -1.01 -1.44
N THR A 74 20.48 -1.45 -1.03
CA THR A 74 19.51 -2.13 -1.90
C THR A 74 18.50 -1.17 -2.53
N ILE A 75 18.23 -0.01 -1.92
CA ILE A 75 17.18 0.91 -2.40
C ILE A 75 17.81 2.22 -2.86
N LYS A 76 17.41 2.69 -4.05
CA LYS A 76 17.76 4.02 -4.56
C LYS A 76 16.51 4.80 -4.92
N VAL A 77 16.50 6.08 -4.58
CA VAL A 77 15.46 7.01 -5.01
C VAL A 77 15.83 7.49 -6.41
N LEU A 78 14.93 7.28 -7.37
CA LEU A 78 15.08 7.74 -8.76
C LEU A 78 14.35 9.06 -9.01
N SER A 79 13.19 9.24 -8.38
CA SER A 79 12.44 10.50 -8.41
C SER A 79 11.76 10.71 -7.06
N SER A 80 11.85 11.92 -6.54
CA SER A 80 11.28 12.33 -5.25
C SER A 80 10.19 13.39 -5.45
N GLY A 81 9.18 13.06 -6.26
CA GLY A 81 8.01 13.93 -6.49
C GLY A 81 8.12 14.86 -7.69
N THR A 82 9.17 14.75 -8.52
CA THR A 82 9.26 15.50 -9.78
C THR A 82 8.03 15.23 -10.64
N ASN A 83 7.28 16.28 -10.98
CA ASN A 83 6.00 16.19 -11.69
C ASN A 83 5.01 15.19 -11.07
N GLY A 84 5.00 15.01 -9.74
CA GLY A 84 4.09 14.08 -9.06
C GLY A 84 4.48 12.60 -9.17
N ILE A 85 5.70 12.28 -9.61
CA ILE A 85 6.21 10.91 -9.70
C ILE A 85 7.20 10.63 -8.56
N PHE A 86 6.92 9.60 -7.77
CA PHE A 86 7.85 9.02 -6.81
C PHE A 86 8.33 7.67 -7.35
N ALA A 87 9.62 7.51 -7.58
CA ALA A 87 10.18 6.30 -8.17
C ALA A 87 11.38 5.78 -7.40
N PHE A 88 11.46 4.46 -7.25
CA PHE A 88 12.47 3.76 -6.47
C PHE A 88 13.01 2.55 -7.24
N GLU A 89 14.33 2.38 -7.24
CA GLU A 89 15.01 1.14 -7.65
C GLU A 89 15.27 0.29 -6.40
N TYR A 90 14.96 -0.99 -6.51
CA TYR A 90 15.26 -2.03 -5.53
C TYR A 90 16.20 -3.05 -6.21
N ASP A 91 17.42 -3.22 -5.71
CA ASP A 91 18.43 -4.14 -6.24
C ASP A 91 18.70 -5.28 -5.24
N THR A 92 18.28 -6.48 -5.61
CA THR A 92 18.53 -7.70 -4.83
C THR A 92 19.42 -8.64 -5.62
N LYS A 93 20.73 -8.62 -5.31
CA LYS A 93 21.72 -9.54 -5.90
C LYS A 93 21.67 -9.58 -7.44
N GLY A 94 21.49 -8.42 -8.08
CA GLY A 94 21.46 -8.30 -9.55
C GLY A 94 20.07 -8.40 -10.17
N GLN A 95 19.04 -8.76 -9.41
CA GLN A 95 17.65 -8.59 -9.83
C GLN A 95 17.16 -7.20 -9.43
N LYS A 96 16.84 -6.39 -10.44
CA LYS A 96 16.32 -5.03 -10.25
C LYS A 96 14.80 -5.00 -10.34
N MET A 97 14.20 -4.26 -9.43
CA MET A 97 12.77 -3.95 -9.43
C MET A 97 12.58 -2.45 -9.34
N TYR A 98 11.66 -1.92 -10.14
CA TYR A 98 11.30 -0.51 -10.13
C TYR A 98 9.88 -0.36 -9.60
N VAL A 99 9.70 0.54 -8.63
CA VAL A 99 8.40 0.89 -8.08
C VAL A 99 8.17 2.37 -8.30
N ALA A 100 7.06 2.71 -8.95
CA ALA A 100 6.68 4.10 -9.19
C ALA A 100 5.26 4.37 -8.65
N PHE A 101 5.09 5.51 -7.99
CA PHE A 101 3.80 6.06 -7.60
C PHE A 101 3.58 7.34 -8.40
N ASN A 102 2.52 7.34 -9.21
CA ASN A 102 2.06 8.51 -9.94
C ASN A 102 0.82 9.06 -9.21
N VAL A 103 0.91 10.29 -8.71
CA VAL A 103 -0.22 10.94 -8.02
C VAL A 103 -1.02 11.87 -8.91
N ASN A 104 -0.70 11.94 -10.21
CA ASN A 104 -1.44 12.74 -11.18
C ASN A 104 -2.69 12.00 -11.66
N ASP A 105 -3.75 12.75 -11.94
CA ASP A 105 -4.99 12.22 -12.56
C ASP A 105 -4.80 11.82 -14.04
N LYS A 106 -3.64 12.10 -14.62
CA LYS A 106 -3.28 11.77 -16.00
C LYS A 106 -2.22 10.67 -16.01
N ILE A 107 -2.30 9.81 -17.02
CA ILE A 107 -1.22 8.87 -17.35
C ILE A 107 0.05 9.70 -17.54
N ALA A 108 1.13 9.32 -16.85
CA ALA A 108 2.44 9.95 -17.02
C ALA A 108 2.80 9.91 -18.51
N LYS A 109 2.94 11.08 -19.12
CA LYS A 109 3.39 11.21 -20.51
C LYS A 109 4.88 10.96 -20.62
#